data_AF-A0A1S3FYU7-F1
#
_entry.id   AF-A0A1S3FYU7-F1
#
_cell.length_a   1.000
_cell.length_b   1.000
_cell.length_c   1.000
_cell.angle_alpha   90.00
_cell.angle_beta   90.00
_cell.angle_gamma   90.00
#
_symmetry.space_group_name_H-M   'P 1'
#
loop_
_entity.id
_entity.type
_entity.pdbx_description
1 polymer ?
#
loop_
_entity_poly.entity_id
_entity_poly.type
_entity_poly.pdbx_seq_one_letter_code
_entity_poly.pdbx_strand_id
1 'polypeptide(L)'
;MRALRVSQALIRSFCSTAQRNRVENRVPEKQKIFQVAAQWAGLVEDNGLPVYLKGGRNDNILYLVTMVLTMGGTAYSLYFLAWAACPHKK
;
A
#
# COMPACT_ATOMS: atom_id res chain seq x y z
N MET A 1 -7.27 -13.12 63.35
CA MET A 1 -6.41 -13.72 62.31
C MET A 1 -5.90 -12.61 61.41
N ARG A 2 -4.58 -12.36 61.38
CA ARG A 2 -3.98 -11.26 60.60
C ARG A 2 -3.88 -11.68 59.13
N ALA A 3 -4.59 -11.00 58.24
CA ALA A 3 -4.50 -11.25 56.80
C ALA A 3 -3.13 -10.79 56.27
N LEU A 4 -2.41 -11.72 55.64
CA LEU A 4 -1.14 -11.47 54.95
C LEU A 4 -1.35 -10.41 53.86
N ARG A 5 -0.76 -9.23 54.04
CA ARG A 5 -0.64 -8.22 52.98
C ARG A 5 0.35 -8.73 51.95
N VAL A 6 -0.15 -9.43 50.94
CA VAL A 6 0.64 -9.81 49.76
C VAL A 6 0.98 -8.53 48.99
N SER A 7 2.27 -8.28 48.81
CA SER A 7 2.80 -7.10 48.12
C SER A 7 2.20 -6.97 46.72
N GLN A 8 1.51 -5.86 46.44
CA GLN A 8 0.98 -5.51 45.11
C GLN A 8 2.08 -5.52 44.01
N ALA A 9 3.35 -5.49 44.39
CA ALA A 9 4.50 -5.61 43.50
C ALA A 9 4.58 -6.95 42.74
N LEU A 10 4.04 -8.05 43.31
CA LEU A 10 4.01 -9.36 42.64
C LEU A 10 2.86 -9.49 41.62
N ILE A 11 1.93 -8.52 41.58
CA ILE A 11 0.82 -8.43 40.62
C ILE A 11 1.19 -7.51 39.45
N ARG A 12 2.48 -7.23 39.22
CA ARG A 12 2.93 -6.72 37.92
C ARG A 12 2.96 -7.87 36.92
N SER A 13 1.75 -8.30 36.54
CA SER A 13 1.50 -9.19 35.41
C SER A 13 2.30 -8.71 34.20
N PHE A 14 2.98 -9.64 33.54
CA PHE A 14 3.73 -9.48 32.29
C PHE A 14 2.81 -9.14 31.09
N CYS A 15 1.78 -8.29 31.28
CA CYS A 15 0.99 -7.72 30.20
C CYS A 15 1.58 -6.37 29.82
N SER A 16 2.53 -6.40 28.88
CA SER A 16 2.96 -5.22 28.14
C SER A 16 1.83 -4.72 27.23
N THR A 17 0.80 -4.10 27.82
CA THR A 17 -0.21 -3.33 27.09
C THR A 17 0.40 -2.07 26.48
N ALA A 18 1.55 -1.62 27.00
CA ALA A 18 2.33 -0.51 26.46
C ALA A 18 2.84 -0.75 25.03
N GLN A 19 3.02 -2.01 24.60
CA GLN A 19 3.45 -2.31 23.23
C GLN A 19 2.31 -2.30 22.20
N ARG A 20 1.05 -2.48 22.62
CA ARG A 20 -0.12 -2.43 21.73
C ARG A 20 -0.54 -1.01 21.34
N ASN A 21 -0.02 0.02 22.00
CA ASN A 21 -0.40 1.43 21.77
C ASN A 21 0.58 2.20 20.87
N ARG A 22 1.38 1.48 20.07
CA ARG A 22 2.40 2.13 19.21
C ARG A 22 1.87 2.56 17.85
N VAL A 23 0.71 2.03 17.42
CA VAL A 23 0.05 2.35 16.14
C VAL A 23 -1.46 2.34 16.34
N GLU A 24 -2.14 3.39 15.89
CA GLU A 24 -3.59 3.53 15.96
C GLU A 24 -4.29 2.80 14.81
N ASN A 25 -5.50 2.31 15.04
CA ASN A 25 -6.32 1.71 13.98
C ASN A 25 -6.82 2.79 13.00
N ARG A 26 -6.24 2.83 11.81
CA ARG A 26 -6.60 3.76 10.73
C ARG A 26 -7.45 3.11 9.62
N VAL A 27 -7.98 1.90 9.84
CA VAL A 27 -8.83 1.19 8.85
C VAL A 27 -10.07 2.01 8.45
N PRO A 28 -10.83 2.64 9.37
CA PRO A 28 -12.00 3.43 8.99
C PRO A 28 -11.67 4.60 8.05
N GLU A 29 -10.50 5.20 8.21
CA GLU A 29 -10.04 6.30 7.35
C GLU A 29 -9.71 5.82 5.95
N LYS A 30 -9.04 4.67 5.83
CA LYS A 30 -8.75 4.07 4.52
C LYS A 30 -10.02 3.59 3.85
N GLN A 31 -10.95 2.98 4.59
CA GLN A 31 -12.28 2.63 4.06
C GLN A 31 -12.98 3.86 3.50
N LYS A 32 -12.94 5.01 4.19
CA LYS A 32 -13.49 6.27 3.66
C LYS A 32 -12.85 6.68 2.33
N ILE A 33 -11.53 6.62 2.19
CA ILE A 33 -10.84 6.98 0.93
C ILE A 33 -11.24 6.08 -0.23
N PHE A 34 -11.36 4.77 0.01
CA PHE A 34 -11.65 3.79 -1.04
C PHE A 34 -13.15 3.57 -1.28
N GLN A 35 -14.03 4.00 -0.38
CA GLN A 35 -15.48 3.78 -0.44
C GLN A 35 -16.30 5.07 -0.55
N VAL A 36 -15.82 6.22 -0.06
CA VAL A 36 -16.59 7.48 -0.05
C VAL A 36 -16.23 8.37 -1.24
N ALA A 37 -17.26 8.79 -1.97
CA ALA A 37 -17.25 9.89 -2.92
C ALA A 37 -17.59 11.20 -2.19
N ALA A 38 -16.71 12.19 -2.28
CA ALA A 38 -16.94 13.58 -1.89
C ALA A 38 -15.59 14.30 -2.03
N GLN A 39 -15.45 15.51 -2.53
CA GLN A 39 -16.34 16.63 -2.81
C GLN A 39 -15.29 17.72 -2.98
N TRP A 40 -15.12 18.36 -4.13
CA TRP A 40 -14.38 19.63 -4.36
C TRP A 40 -13.88 19.65 -5.81
N ALA A 41 -14.81 19.67 -6.76
CA ALA A 41 -14.73 20.34 -8.08
C ALA A 41 -15.77 19.75 -9.04
N GLY A 42 -17.04 20.13 -8.86
CA GLY A 42 -17.96 20.54 -9.93
C GLY A 42 -18.29 19.65 -11.14
N LEU A 43 -17.67 18.50 -11.41
CA LEU A 43 -18.08 17.56 -12.46
C LEU A 43 -17.63 16.14 -12.07
N VAL A 44 -18.60 15.22 -11.99
CA VAL A 44 -18.50 13.79 -11.64
C VAL A 44 -18.62 13.49 -10.13
N GLU A 45 -19.88 13.38 -9.72
CA GLU A 45 -20.33 12.69 -8.52
C GLU A 45 -20.02 11.19 -8.67
N ASP A 46 -19.52 10.54 -7.60
CA ASP A 46 -18.86 9.22 -7.57
C ASP A 46 -17.51 9.20 -8.29
N ASN A 47 -16.39 9.07 -7.55
CA ASN A 47 -15.03 9.27 -8.05
C ASN A 47 -14.67 8.53 -9.35
N GLY A 48 -15.42 7.52 -9.81
CA GLY A 48 -15.31 6.87 -11.13
C GLY A 48 -13.96 6.18 -11.42
N LEU A 49 -12.98 6.40 -10.55
CA LEU A 49 -11.62 5.99 -10.67
C LEU A 49 -11.53 4.50 -10.34
N PRO A 50 -10.87 3.72 -11.20
CA PRO A 50 -10.66 2.31 -10.93
C PRO A 50 -9.78 2.13 -9.69
N VAL A 51 -9.94 1.00 -9.01
CA VAL A 51 -9.28 0.71 -7.72
C VAL A 51 -7.75 0.90 -7.76
N TYR A 52 -7.11 0.65 -8.91
CA TYR A 52 -5.66 0.78 -9.08
C TYR A 52 -5.14 2.22 -9.18
N LEU A 53 -6.03 3.24 -9.25
CA LEU A 53 -5.65 4.67 -9.18
C LEU A 53 -6.28 5.39 -7.97
N LYS A 54 -7.03 4.66 -7.13
CA LYS A 54 -7.88 5.25 -6.09
C LYS A 54 -7.11 5.76 -4.88
N GLY A 55 -5.85 5.34 -4.70
CA GLY A 55 -4.90 5.88 -3.73
C GLY A 55 -4.28 7.23 -4.15
N GLY A 56 -4.57 7.72 -5.36
CA GLY A 56 -4.25 9.07 -5.79
C GLY A 56 -2.95 9.19 -6.57
N ARG A 57 -2.20 10.29 -6.37
CA ARG A 57 -1.03 10.65 -7.22
C ARG A 57 0.07 9.58 -7.23
N ASN A 58 0.30 8.91 -6.12
CA ASN A 58 1.34 7.88 -6.03
C ASN A 58 1.01 6.68 -6.93
N ASP A 59 -0.27 6.28 -6.96
CA ASP A 59 -0.75 5.20 -7.81
C ASP A 59 -0.57 5.55 -9.30
N ASN A 60 -0.86 6.79 -9.69
CA ASN A 60 -0.64 7.28 -11.06
C ASN A 60 0.84 7.21 -11.47
N ILE A 61 1.76 7.66 -10.60
CA ILE A 61 3.20 7.62 -10.89
C ILE A 61 3.66 6.16 -11.00
N LEU A 62 3.24 5.32 -10.06
CA LEU A 62 3.63 3.91 -10.06
C LEU A 62 3.10 3.17 -11.29
N TYR A 63 1.85 3.43 -11.66
CA TYR A 63 1.24 2.92 -12.90
C TYR A 63 2.06 3.34 -14.12
N LEU A 64 2.33 4.63 -14.27
CA LEU A 64 3.06 5.17 -15.42
C LEU A 64 4.46 4.59 -15.53
N VAL A 65 5.21 4.52 -14.43
CA VAL A 65 6.57 3.95 -14.41
C VAL A 65 6.53 2.48 -14.81
N THR A 66 5.57 1.72 -14.30
CA THR A 66 5.43 0.29 -14.61
C THR A 66 5.05 0.09 -16.09
N MET A 67 4.12 0.90 -16.61
CA MET A 67 3.72 0.91 -18.02
C MET A 67 4.91 1.17 -18.94
N VAL A 68 5.68 2.23 -18.66
CA VAL A 68 6.84 2.61 -19.47
C VAL A 68 7.91 1.52 -19.42
N LEU A 69 8.20 0.97 -18.24
CA LEU A 69 9.19 -0.09 -18.08
C LEU A 69 8.78 -1.35 -18.84
N THR A 70 7.51 -1.76 -18.77
CA THR A 70 7.02 -2.97 -19.45
C THR A 70 6.95 -2.80 -20.96
N MET A 71 6.45 -1.67 -21.47
CA MET A 71 6.49 -1.39 -22.91
C MET A 71 7.92 -1.29 -23.43
N GLY A 72 8.77 -0.55 -22.72
CA GLY A 72 10.18 -0.38 -23.07
C GLY A 72 10.92 -1.72 -23.06
N GLY A 73 10.72 -2.54 -22.02
CA GLY A 73 11.24 -3.90 -21.94
C GLY A 73 10.76 -4.78 -23.08
N THR A 74 9.47 -4.73 -23.42
CA THR A 74 8.90 -5.50 -24.54
C THR A 74 9.53 -5.10 -25.87
N ALA A 75 9.62 -3.80 -26.16
CA ALA A 75 10.27 -3.30 -27.37
C ALA A 75 11.75 -3.71 -27.44
N TYR A 76 12.46 -3.65 -26.32
CA TYR A 76 13.86 -4.06 -26.21
C TYR A 76 14.04 -5.57 -26.43
N SER A 77 13.16 -6.39 -25.87
CA SER A 77 13.13 -7.83 -26.12
C SER A 77 12.87 -8.16 -27.58
N LEU A 78 11.94 -7.45 -28.25
CA LEU A 78 11.68 -7.62 -29.68
C LEU A 78 12.89 -7.22 -30.54
N TYR A 79 13.56 -6.12 -30.20
CA TYR A 79 14.82 -5.73 -30.84
C TYR A 79 15.86 -6.83 -30.74
N PHE A 80 16.09 -7.36 -29.54
CA PHE A 80 17.06 -8.44 -29.34
C PHE A 80 16.65 -9.74 -30.01
N LEU A 81 15.37 -10.06 -30.04
CA LEU A 81 14.87 -11.22 -30.76
C LEU A 81 15.16 -11.10 -32.26
N ALA A 82 14.88 -9.93 -32.85
CA ALA A 82 15.18 -9.67 -34.26
C ALA A 82 16.68 -9.70 -34.55
N TRP A 83 17.49 -9.09 -33.67
CA TRP A 83 18.95 -9.13 -33.73
C TRP A 83 19.43 -10.58 -33.71
N ALA A 84 19.06 -11.35 -32.68
CA ALA A 84 19.47 -12.74 -32.50
C ALA A 84 18.98 -13.69 -33.61
N ALA A 85 17.85 -13.39 -34.24
CA ALA A 85 17.32 -14.17 -35.36
C ALA A 85 18.19 -14.08 -36.62
N CYS A 86 19.00 -13.02 -36.76
CA CYS A 86 19.90 -12.85 -37.89
C CYS A 86 21.29 -13.41 -37.57
N PRO A 87 21.94 -14.11 -38.51
CA PRO A 87 23.30 -14.61 -38.31
C PRO A 87 24.28 -13.44 -38.23
N HIS A 88 25.05 -13.40 -37.14
CA HIS A 88 26.16 -12.46 -36.99
C HIS A 88 27.45 -13.09 -37.50
N LYS A 89 28.30 -12.27 -38.12
CA LYS A 89 29.64 -12.73 -38.48
C LYS A 89 30.43 -13.03 -37.20
N LYS A 90 31.22 -14.10 -37.26
CA LYS A 90 32.18 -14.44 -36.20
C LYS A 90 33.36 -13.48 -36.22
#